data_AF-A0A959QC38-F1
#
_entry.id   AF-A0A959QC38-F1
#
_cell.length_a   1.000
_cell.length_b   1.000
_cell.length_c   1.000
_cell.angle_alpha   90.00
_cell.angle_beta   90.00
_cell.angle_gamma   90.00
#
_symmetry.space_group_name_H-M   'P 1'
#
loop_
_entity.id
_entity.type
_entity.pdbx_description
1 polymer ?
#
loop_
_entity_poly.entity_id
_entity_poly.type
_entity_poly.pdbx_seq_one_letter_code
_entity_poly.pdbx_strand_id
1 'polypeptide(L)'
;QRGLPVFLTPDAGLHSGLMIPQYTAASIVSQNKQLCTPASVDSIVSSNGQEDHVSMAANAATKAYRVVQNLERLLAIEFMTAAQALSFRRPALTSPYLEELLAAYRQR
;
A
#
# COMPACT_ATOMS: atom_id res chain seq x y z
N GLN A 1 14.55 5.29 -19.30
CA GLN A 1 14.68 5.61 -17.86
C GLN A 1 13.74 6.76 -17.50
N ARG A 2 13.34 6.93 -16.23
CA ARG A 2 12.30 7.92 -15.82
C ARG A 2 12.77 9.39 -15.79
N GLY A 3 14.07 9.65 -15.97
CA GLY A 3 14.64 11.01 -15.94
C GLY A 3 14.51 11.69 -14.57
N LEU A 4 14.64 10.93 -13.49
CA LEU A 4 14.52 11.41 -12.10
C LEU A 4 15.71 10.93 -11.28
N PRO A 5 16.10 11.63 -10.21
CA PRO A 5 17.15 11.18 -9.31
C PRO A 5 16.83 9.82 -8.69
N VAL A 6 17.87 9.03 -8.43
CA VAL A 6 17.75 7.73 -7.77
C VAL A 6 17.11 7.93 -6.39
N PHE A 7 16.12 7.11 -6.05
CA PHE A 7 15.33 7.21 -4.81
C PHE A 7 14.68 8.58 -4.55
N LEU A 8 14.57 9.45 -5.56
CA LEU A 8 13.99 10.80 -5.44
C LEU A 8 14.67 11.66 -4.36
N THR A 9 16.00 11.66 -4.35
CA THR A 9 16.85 12.51 -3.49
C THR A 9 17.81 13.34 -4.33
N PRO A 10 18.15 14.59 -3.94
CA PRO A 10 19.12 15.41 -4.66
C PRO A 10 20.53 14.80 -4.65
N ASP A 11 21.03 14.34 -3.48
CA ASP A 11 22.39 13.83 -3.31
C ASP A 11 22.40 12.32 -3.04
N ALA A 12 22.14 11.54 -4.10
CA ALA A 12 22.15 10.09 -4.03
C ALA A 12 23.56 9.57 -3.65
N GLY A 13 23.63 8.68 -2.65
CA GLY A 13 24.88 8.15 -2.09
C GLY A 13 25.18 8.66 -0.68
N LEU A 14 24.83 9.91 -0.37
CA LEU A 14 24.81 10.45 1.00
C LEU A 14 23.42 10.34 1.64
N HIS A 15 22.37 10.38 0.82
CA HIS A 15 20.99 10.26 1.25
C HIS A 15 20.31 9.06 0.60
N SER A 16 19.51 8.34 1.40
CA SER A 16 18.72 7.19 0.95
C SER A 16 17.41 7.56 0.27
N GLY A 17 16.98 8.83 0.35
CA GLY A 17 15.71 9.28 -0.21
C GLY A 17 14.53 8.39 0.20
N LEU A 18 13.72 8.00 -0.77
CA LEU A 18 12.56 7.13 -0.60
C LEU A 18 12.88 5.62 -0.77
N MET A 19 14.14 5.21 -0.58
CA MET A 19 14.53 3.79 -0.63
C MET A 19 13.81 2.95 0.45
N ILE A 20 13.77 3.42 1.70
CA ILE A 20 13.18 2.65 2.81
C ILE A 20 11.65 2.54 2.70
N PRO A 21 10.90 3.59 2.33
CA PRO A 21 9.47 3.45 2.01
C PRO A 21 9.16 2.33 1.01
N GLN A 22 10.02 2.08 0.03
CA GLN A 22 9.86 0.96 -0.89
C GLN A 22 9.96 -0.40 -0.17
N TYR A 23 10.84 -0.53 0.82
CA TYR A 23 10.98 -1.77 1.60
C TYR A 23 9.74 -2.00 2.47
N THR A 24 9.21 -0.93 3.07
CA THR A 24 7.94 -0.98 3.81
C THR A 24 6.80 -1.42 2.89
N ALA A 25 6.67 -0.83 1.70
CA ALA A 25 5.64 -1.23 0.74
C ALA A 25 5.79 -2.71 0.33
N ALA A 26 7.00 -3.17 0.02
CA ALA A 26 7.26 -4.56 -0.33
C ALA A 26 6.91 -5.53 0.81
N SER A 27 7.22 -5.17 2.06
CA SER A 27 6.87 -5.96 3.25
C SER A 27 5.35 -6.07 3.41
N ILE A 28 4.62 -4.95 3.28
CA ILE A 28 3.15 -4.92 3.36
C ILE A 28 2.53 -5.81 2.27
N VAL A 29 3.02 -5.71 1.03
CA VAL A 29 2.55 -6.57 -0.08
C VAL A 29 2.80 -8.05 0.23
N SER A 30 3.98 -8.40 0.76
CA SER A 30 4.30 -9.77 1.15
C SER A 30 3.37 -10.30 2.25
N GLN A 31 3.06 -9.47 3.25
CA GLN A 31 2.09 -9.80 4.29
C GLN A 31 0.68 -10.04 3.69
N ASN A 32 0.25 -9.20 2.75
CA ASN A 32 -1.04 -9.38 2.08
C ASN A 32 -1.13 -10.72 1.35
N LYS A 33 -0.04 -11.23 0.75
CA LYS A 33 -0.04 -12.56 0.12
C LYS A 33 -0.47 -13.66 1.10
N GLN A 34 0.00 -13.59 2.35
CA GLN A 34 -0.37 -14.56 3.39
C GLN A 34 -1.86 -14.45 3.79
N LEU A 35 -2.45 -13.25 3.71
CA LEU A 35 -3.87 -13.00 4.02
C LEU A 35 -4.82 -13.39 2.87
N CYS A 36 -4.29 -13.60 1.66
CA CYS A 36 -5.08 -13.88 0.47
C CYS A 36 -5.52 -15.34 0.32
N THR A 37 -5.03 -16.27 1.16
CA THR A 37 -5.59 -17.63 1.21
C THR A 37 -7.08 -17.56 1.57
N PRO A 38 -7.99 -18.17 0.79
CA PRO A 38 -9.42 -18.12 1.08
C PRO A 38 -9.69 -18.83 2.41
N ALA A 39 -10.44 -18.20 3.32
CA ALA A 39 -10.82 -18.85 4.58
C ALA A 39 -11.96 -19.87 4.37
N SER A 40 -12.75 -19.68 3.31
CA SER A 40 -13.94 -20.48 3.00
C SER A 40 -13.67 -21.83 2.33
N VAL A 41 -12.40 -22.16 2.06
CA VAL A 41 -12.03 -23.50 1.56
C VAL A 41 -11.81 -24.50 2.70
N ASP A 42 -11.93 -24.05 3.95
CA ASP A 42 -11.84 -24.86 5.16
C ASP A 42 -13.21 -24.95 5.85
N SER A 43 -13.48 -26.11 6.45
CA SER A 43 -14.68 -26.40 7.25
C SER A 43 -14.33 -27.41 8.33
N ILE A 44 -14.68 -27.09 9.58
CA ILE A 44 -14.42 -27.93 10.74
C ILE A 44 -15.77 -28.36 11.30
N VAL A 45 -16.01 -29.67 11.34
CA VAL A 45 -17.24 -30.25 11.87
C VAL A 45 -17.41 -29.90 13.34
N SER A 46 -18.60 -29.44 13.66
CA SER A 46 -19.01 -28.92 14.97
C SER A 46 -20.23 -29.71 15.47
N SER A 47 -20.55 -29.57 16.75
CA SER A 47 -21.82 -30.05 17.35
C SER A 47 -22.13 -31.53 17.05
N ASN A 48 -21.15 -32.42 17.21
CA ASN A 48 -21.29 -33.86 16.98
C ASN A 48 -21.85 -34.22 15.59
N GLY A 49 -21.45 -33.48 14.54
CA GLY A 49 -21.85 -33.74 13.17
C GLY A 49 -23.16 -33.08 12.74
N GLN A 50 -23.78 -32.26 13.59
CA GLN A 50 -24.96 -31.46 13.20
C GLN A 50 -24.58 -30.24 12.36
N GLU A 51 -23.41 -29.65 12.65
CA GLU A 51 -22.84 -28.55 11.87
C GLU A 51 -21.62 -29.09 11.13
N ASP A 52 -21.86 -29.91 10.10
CA ASP A 52 -20.85 -30.64 9.35
C ASP A 52 -20.24 -29.84 8.18
N HIS A 53 -20.83 -28.70 7.82
CA HIS A 53 -20.31 -27.77 6.84
C HIS A 53 -20.48 -26.31 7.28
N VAL A 54 -19.38 -25.57 7.40
CA VAL A 54 -19.38 -24.15 7.80
C VAL A 54 -18.46 -23.33 6.90
N SER A 55 -18.72 -22.03 6.79
CA SER A 55 -18.08 -21.15 5.80
C SER A 55 -16.78 -20.48 6.27
N MET A 56 -16.49 -20.52 7.57
CA MET A 56 -15.39 -19.76 8.21
C MET A 56 -15.40 -18.25 7.87
N ALA A 57 -16.58 -17.67 7.57
CA ALA A 57 -16.71 -16.33 7.01
C ALA A 57 -16.21 -15.19 7.93
N ALA A 58 -16.27 -15.37 9.26
CA ALA A 58 -15.73 -14.37 10.19
C ALA A 58 -14.22 -14.16 10.02
N ASN A 59 -13.46 -15.23 9.77
CA ASN A 59 -12.04 -15.15 9.44
C ASN A 59 -11.81 -14.48 8.08
N ALA A 60 -12.69 -14.73 7.11
CA ALA A 60 -12.66 -14.04 5.82
C ALA A 60 -12.88 -12.52 5.93
N ALA A 61 -13.80 -12.08 6.80
CA ALA A 61 -14.07 -10.66 7.00
C ALA A 61 -12.89 -9.94 7.67
N THR A 62 -12.34 -10.53 8.75
CA THR A 62 -11.23 -9.92 9.49
C THR A 62 -9.94 -9.85 8.68
N LYS A 63 -9.61 -10.87 7.87
CA LYS A 63 -8.46 -10.82 6.96
C LYS A 63 -8.64 -9.77 5.87
N ALA A 64 -9.85 -9.63 5.30
CA ALA A 64 -10.14 -8.65 4.27
C ALA A 64 -9.97 -7.22 4.79
N TYR A 65 -10.47 -6.95 6.00
CA TYR A 65 -10.28 -5.65 6.66
C TYR A 65 -8.79 -5.29 6.81
N ARG A 66 -7.95 -6.24 7.25
CA ARG A 66 -6.49 -6.03 7.35
C ARG A 66 -5.85 -5.72 5.99
N VAL A 67 -6.26 -6.41 4.93
CA VAL A 67 -5.76 -6.16 3.57
C VAL A 67 -6.12 -4.75 3.10
N VAL A 68 -7.34 -4.26 3.39
CA VAL A 68 -7.75 -2.89 3.05
C VAL A 68 -6.91 -1.86 3.80
N GLN A 69 -6.69 -2.04 5.11
CA GLN A 69 -5.83 -1.17 5.90
C GLN A 69 -4.38 -1.14 5.37
N ASN A 70 -3.88 -2.29 4.91
CA ASN A 70 -2.57 -2.39 4.26
C ASN A 70 -2.54 -1.66 2.91
N LEU A 71 -3.61 -1.75 2.12
CA LEU A 71 -3.74 -1.05 0.85
C LEU A 71 -3.72 0.47 1.03
N GLU A 72 -4.40 1.00 2.04
CA GLU A 72 -4.36 2.44 2.37
C GLU A 72 -2.93 2.93 2.60
N ARG A 73 -2.11 2.15 3.32
CA ARG A 73 -0.69 2.47 3.56
C ARG A 73 0.14 2.41 2.27
N LEU A 74 -0.13 1.45 1.40
CA LEU A 74 0.55 1.34 0.10
C LEU A 74 0.25 2.57 -0.78
N LEU A 75 -1.02 2.97 -0.85
CA LEU A 75 -1.44 4.16 -1.60
C LEU A 75 -0.84 5.44 -1.01
N ALA A 76 -0.70 5.53 0.32
CA ALA A 76 -0.02 6.66 0.95
C ALA A 76 1.46 6.75 0.56
N ILE A 77 2.18 5.62 0.53
CA ILE A 77 3.59 5.57 0.09
C ILE A 77 3.70 5.93 -1.40
N GLU A 78 2.80 5.43 -2.23
CA GLU A 78 2.74 5.77 -3.65
C GLU A 78 2.50 7.27 -3.86
N PHE A 79 1.53 7.84 -3.16
CA PHE A 79 1.21 9.26 -3.25
C PHE A 79 2.38 10.13 -2.79
N MET A 80 3.03 9.79 -1.67
CA MET A 80 4.25 10.47 -1.21
C MET A 80 5.36 10.43 -2.26
N THR A 81 5.56 9.26 -2.90
CA THR A 81 6.56 9.06 -3.95
C THR A 81 6.24 9.90 -5.19
N ALA A 82 4.98 9.92 -5.62
CA ALA A 82 4.51 10.72 -6.74
C ALA A 82 4.66 12.23 -6.48
N ALA A 83 4.29 12.67 -5.27
CA ALA A 83 4.43 14.07 -4.85
C ALA A 83 5.89 14.54 -4.89
N GLN A 84 6.82 13.72 -4.40
CA GLN A 84 8.25 14.01 -4.45
C GLN A 84 8.78 14.02 -5.89
N ALA A 85 8.36 13.07 -6.73
CA ALA A 85 8.75 13.03 -8.14
C ALA A 85 8.30 14.28 -8.90
N LEU A 86 7.09 14.78 -8.62
CA LEU A 86 6.57 16.01 -9.22
C LEU A 86 7.37 17.25 -8.79
N SER A 87 7.92 17.30 -7.57
CA SER A 87 8.88 18.37 -7.19
C SER A 87 10.08 18.41 -8.12
N PHE A 88 10.66 17.25 -8.45
CA PHE A 88 11.84 17.18 -9.32
C PHE A 88 11.52 17.49 -10.80
N ARG A 89 10.25 17.54 -11.18
CA ARG A 89 9.82 17.91 -12.53
C ARG A 89 9.52 19.40 -12.70
N ARG A 90 9.58 20.20 -11.63
CA ARG A 90 9.36 21.64 -11.73
C ARG A 90 10.38 22.27 -12.71
N PRO A 91 9.95 23.26 -13.54
CA PRO A 91 8.70 24.02 -13.43
C PRO A 91 7.47 23.37 -14.12
N ALA A 92 7.57 22.15 -14.66
CA ALA A 92 6.41 21.50 -15.26
C ALA A 92 5.29 21.29 -14.23
N LEU A 93 4.05 21.51 -14.67
CA LEU A 93 2.84 21.34 -13.88
C LEU A 93 2.03 20.12 -14.33
N THR A 94 1.28 19.53 -13.41
CA THR A 94 0.26 18.52 -13.70
C THR A 94 -1.12 19.19 -13.82
N SER A 95 -2.21 18.41 -13.86
CA SER A 95 -3.57 18.97 -13.95
C SER A 95 -3.91 19.84 -12.73
N PRO A 96 -4.77 20.87 -12.88
CA PRO A 96 -5.10 21.79 -11.80
C PRO A 96 -5.57 21.11 -10.50
N TYR A 97 -6.40 20.07 -10.63
CA TYR A 97 -6.87 19.28 -9.49
C TYR A 97 -5.74 18.61 -8.71
N LEU A 98 -4.75 18.05 -9.42
CA LEU A 98 -3.62 17.39 -8.77
C LEU A 98 -2.65 18.41 -8.15
N GLU A 99 -2.49 19.60 -8.76
CA GLU A 99 -1.71 20.69 -8.16
C GLU A 99 -2.32 21.17 -6.84
N GLU A 100 -3.64 21.33 -6.78
CA GLU A 100 -4.36 21.69 -5.55
C GLU A 100 -4.17 20.62 -4.46
N LEU A 101 -4.34 19.34 -4.84
CA LEU A 101 -4.14 18.21 -3.92
C LEU A 101 -2.70 18.16 -3.37
N LEU A 102 -1.69 18.41 -4.22
CA LEU A 102 -0.28 18.43 -3.82
C LEU A 102 0.05 19.61 -2.92
N ALA A 103 -0.54 20.78 -3.18
CA ALA A 103 -0.41 21.94 -2.33
C ALA A 103 -1.01 21.67 -0.94
N ALA A 104 -2.22 21.11 -0.89
CA ALA A 104 -2.88 20.73 0.37
C ALA A 104 -2.07 19.68 1.16
N TYR A 105 -1.51 18.67 0.48
CA TYR A 105 -0.67 17.65 1.11
C TYR A 105 0.58 18.24 1.79
N ARG A 106 1.22 19.26 1.19
CA ARG A 106 2.46 19.87 1.70
C ARG A 106 2.26 20.95 2.77
N GLN A 107 1.01 21.36 3.02
CA GLN A 107 0.69 22.35 4.05
C GLN A 107 0.64 21.77 5.47
N ARG A 108 0.67 20.44 5.61
CA ARG A 108 0.69 19.73 6.89
C ARG A 108 2.05 19.07 7.11
#